data_AF-A0A423UI59-F1
#
_entry.id   AF-A0A423UI59-F1
#
_cell.length_a   1.000
_cell.length_b   1.000
_cell.length_c   1.000
_cell.angle_alpha   90.00
_cell.angle_beta   90.00
_cell.angle_gamma   90.00
#
_symmetry.space_group_name_H-M   'P 1'
#
loop_
_entity.id
_entity.type
_entity.pdbx_description
1 polymer ?
#
loop_
_entity_poly.entity_id
_entity_poly.type
_entity_poly.pdbx_seq_one_letter_code
_entity_poly.pdbx_strand_id
1 'polypeptide(L)'
;MLAAWTARRGKAGDAMNIGYASKTLGLPEGRMRSLVMRNASDERLAEAIGANLSALEAVVRYCGANGIRLFRIGSDVIPFGSSPANRLDWAHAFGERLAAIGELAAENRVRLSMHPGQYTVLNSPDDDVVRRAVADLAYHAAFLDALGTGAEAKVVLHVGGAYGDKKTALRRFVARCRELDAGVRRRLVVENDDRLFTAEDALAASAACGIPMVFDVLHHRLNHDPGGRGELELLDAAARTWGPQDGPQKVHYAQQAPGRRHGSHTDTIGLDGFLAFAASLEGRAPDVMLEVKDKNASALKCLNVLDEHGTAAALERAWATCKYSVLERDQAAYQQVRNLLKDKDAYPVQEFYRLVDGALALPPTRGGGRNAAQHVWGYVSGLATARERASFARLMERYELGQAGLGAVKRRLEKLAARYGQGYLLHSYYFDL
;
A
#
# COMPACT_ATOMS: atom_id res chain seq x y z
N MET A 1 -5.77 -5.53 -31.98
CA MET A 1 -5.83 -6.37 -30.76
C MET A 1 -6.55 -5.71 -29.58
N LEU A 2 -7.15 -4.50 -29.70
CA LEU A 2 -8.04 -3.92 -28.66
C LEU A 2 -9.52 -4.31 -28.81
N ALA A 3 -9.96 -4.79 -29.98
CA ALA A 3 -11.38 -4.98 -30.31
C ALA A 3 -12.01 -6.29 -29.80
N ALA A 4 -11.26 -7.14 -29.09
CA ALA A 4 -11.76 -8.40 -28.54
C ALA A 4 -12.17 -8.30 -27.05
N TRP A 5 -11.91 -7.17 -26.39
CA TRP A 5 -12.25 -6.96 -24.98
C TRP A 5 -13.70 -6.48 -24.77
N THR A 6 -14.34 -5.95 -25.81
CA THR A 6 -15.67 -5.30 -25.78
C THR A 6 -16.86 -6.25 -25.60
N ALA A 7 -16.66 -7.56 -25.48
CA ALA A 7 -17.75 -8.54 -25.38
C ALA A 7 -17.55 -9.51 -24.22
N ARG A 8 -17.48 -9.02 -22.97
CA ARG A 8 -17.73 -9.80 -21.74
C ARG A 8 -17.87 -8.88 -20.52
N ARG A 9 -18.92 -8.06 -20.50
CA ARG A 9 -19.46 -7.62 -19.21
C ARG A 9 -20.21 -8.80 -18.60
N GLY A 10 -19.57 -9.48 -17.66
CA GLY A 10 -20.31 -10.10 -16.57
C GLY A 10 -20.98 -9.02 -15.71
N LYS A 11 -21.80 -9.44 -14.74
CA LYS A 11 -22.68 -8.54 -13.96
C LYS A 11 -21.83 -7.48 -13.23
N ALA A 12 -22.46 -6.44 -12.69
CA ALA A 12 -21.83 -5.30 -11.98
C ALA A 12 -21.00 -5.63 -10.71
N GLY A 13 -20.44 -6.84 -10.60
CA GLY A 13 -19.49 -7.31 -9.59
C GLY A 13 -18.22 -7.98 -10.16
N ASP A 14 -17.98 -7.95 -11.49
CA ASP A 14 -16.85 -8.66 -12.15
C ASP A 14 -15.62 -7.78 -12.45
N ALA A 15 -15.47 -6.62 -11.79
CA ALA A 15 -14.29 -5.76 -11.98
C ALA A 15 -13.21 -6.05 -10.93
N MET A 16 -11.97 -6.19 -11.39
CA MET A 16 -10.78 -6.33 -10.55
C MET A 16 -10.64 -5.14 -9.59
N ASN A 17 -10.64 -5.40 -8.28
CA ASN A 17 -10.44 -4.37 -7.27
C ASN A 17 -8.94 -4.11 -7.05
N ILE A 18 -8.57 -2.85 -6.84
CA ILE A 18 -7.19 -2.45 -6.56
C ILE A 18 -7.07 -1.93 -5.12
N GLY A 19 -5.93 -2.24 -4.48
CA GLY A 19 -5.52 -1.66 -3.21
C GLY A 19 -4.02 -1.42 -3.08
N TYR A 20 -3.65 -0.88 -1.91
CA TYR A 20 -2.27 -0.60 -1.55
C TYR A 20 -2.04 -0.82 -0.05
N ALA A 21 -0.77 -0.77 0.37
CA ALA A 21 -0.36 -1.14 1.71
C ALA A 21 0.15 0.02 2.59
N SER A 22 -0.40 0.07 3.80
CA SER A 22 0.10 0.70 5.03
C SER A 22 0.09 2.23 5.08
N LYS A 23 0.68 2.91 4.11
CA LYS A 23 0.81 4.38 4.11
C LYS A 23 0.08 4.99 2.92
N THR A 24 -0.47 6.19 3.11
CA THR A 24 -1.14 6.96 2.06
C THR A 24 -0.37 8.26 1.84
N LEU A 25 0.18 8.43 0.65
CA LEU A 25 0.87 9.64 0.24
C LEU A 25 -0.16 10.74 -0.08
N GLY A 26 0.19 12.01 0.16
CA GLY A 26 -0.71 13.13 -0.03
C GLY A 26 -1.92 13.11 0.91
N LEU A 27 -1.79 12.52 2.10
CA LEU A 27 -2.84 12.47 3.12
C LEU A 27 -2.24 12.65 4.52
N PRO A 28 -1.93 13.88 4.95
CA PRO A 28 -1.28 14.14 6.24
C PRO A 28 -2.04 13.59 7.45
N GLU A 29 -3.37 13.66 7.43
CA GLU A 29 -4.26 13.12 8.45
C GLU A 29 -4.20 11.59 8.52
N GLY A 30 -3.82 10.92 7.43
CA GLY A 30 -3.61 9.47 7.35
C GLY A 30 -2.25 9.00 7.87
N ARG A 31 -1.43 9.90 8.43
CA ARG A 31 -0.09 9.55 8.95
C ARG A 31 -0.18 9.04 10.38
N MET A 32 0.09 7.73 10.57
CA MET A 32 0.23 7.12 11.89
C MET A 32 1.42 7.70 12.68
N ARG A 33 1.27 7.78 13.99
CA ARG A 33 2.32 8.11 14.95
C ARG A 33 3.10 6.86 15.34
N SER A 34 4.42 6.96 15.31
CA SER A 34 5.29 5.94 15.88
C SER A 34 5.57 6.20 17.35
N LEU A 35 5.74 5.12 18.11
CA LEU A 35 6.12 5.17 19.52
C LEU A 35 7.33 4.27 19.73
N VAL A 36 8.34 4.77 20.44
CA VAL A 36 9.50 3.96 20.85
C VAL A 36 9.21 3.31 22.19
N MET A 37 9.68 2.07 22.40
CA MET A 37 9.30 1.24 23.56
C MET A 37 9.59 1.92 24.90
N ARG A 38 10.72 2.63 25.03
CA ARG A 38 11.06 3.39 26.25
C ARG A 38 10.04 4.48 26.63
N ASN A 39 9.19 4.88 25.69
CA ASN A 39 8.17 5.92 25.87
C ASN A 39 6.75 5.33 25.97
N ALA A 40 6.58 4.00 26.03
CA ALA A 40 5.28 3.33 26.07
C ALA A 40 4.66 3.34 27.49
N SER A 41 4.39 4.54 28.02
CA SER A 41 3.46 4.67 29.15
C SER A 41 2.03 4.49 28.64
N ASP A 42 1.12 4.14 29.54
CA ASP A 42 -0.29 3.91 29.22
C ASP A 42 -0.94 5.15 28.57
N GLU A 43 -0.61 6.35 29.04
CA GLU A 43 -1.11 7.61 28.46
C GLU A 43 -0.58 7.83 27.04
N ARG A 44 0.72 7.59 26.81
CA ARG A 44 1.34 7.76 25.49
C ARG A 44 0.90 6.69 24.51
N LEU A 45 0.65 5.47 24.98
CA LEU A 45 0.04 4.41 24.19
C LEU A 45 -1.38 4.81 23.78
N ALA A 46 -2.21 5.27 24.74
CA ALA A 46 -3.58 5.71 24.45
C ALA A 46 -3.60 6.89 23.46
N GLU A 47 -2.72 7.88 23.61
CA GLU A 47 -2.59 8.99 22.67
C GLU A 47 -2.18 8.52 21.27
N ALA A 48 -1.18 7.63 21.18
CA ALA A 48 -0.70 7.10 19.90
C ALA A 48 -1.78 6.24 19.21
N ILE A 49 -2.45 5.36 19.95
CA ILE A 49 -3.57 4.55 19.44
C ILE A 49 -4.69 5.46 18.95
N GLY A 50 -5.12 6.43 19.76
CA GLY A 50 -6.15 7.38 19.37
C GLY A 50 -5.80 8.15 18.09
N ALA A 51 -4.55 8.58 17.93
CA ALA A 51 -4.10 9.24 16.70
C ALA A 51 -4.05 8.27 15.50
N ASN A 52 -3.60 7.04 15.70
CA ASN A 52 -3.53 6.03 14.64
C ASN A 52 -4.90 5.59 14.15
N LEU A 53 -5.90 5.53 15.05
CA LEU A 53 -7.29 5.27 14.67
C LEU A 53 -7.90 6.44 13.88
N SER A 54 -7.56 7.70 14.21
CA SER A 54 -7.96 8.85 13.37
C SER A 54 -7.35 8.75 11.98
N ALA A 55 -6.09 8.34 11.90
CA ALA A 55 -5.40 8.16 10.64
C ALA A 55 -6.02 7.05 9.80
N LEU A 56 -6.34 5.90 10.42
CA LEU A 56 -7.03 4.81 9.73
C LEU A 56 -8.40 5.24 9.21
N GLU A 57 -9.19 5.98 9.99
CA GLU A 57 -10.48 6.52 9.55
C GLU A 57 -10.31 7.40 8.29
N ALA A 58 -9.36 8.34 8.31
CA ALA A 58 -9.08 9.20 7.17
C ALA A 58 -8.66 8.40 5.93
N VAL A 59 -7.84 7.37 6.11
CA VAL A 59 -7.41 6.48 5.01
C VAL A 59 -8.59 5.70 4.43
N VAL A 60 -9.51 5.20 5.26
CA VAL A 60 -10.72 4.50 4.78
C VAL A 60 -11.60 5.44 3.96
N ARG A 61 -11.84 6.67 4.44
CA ARG A 61 -12.58 7.70 3.68
C ARG A 61 -11.90 8.01 2.35
N TYR A 62 -10.57 8.16 2.37
CA TYR A 62 -9.77 8.37 1.18
C TYR A 62 -9.94 7.22 0.18
N CYS A 63 -9.84 5.97 0.63
CA CYS A 63 -10.02 4.79 -0.22
C CYS A 63 -11.42 4.78 -0.87
N GLY A 64 -12.47 4.97 -0.07
CA GLY A 64 -13.85 5.05 -0.54
C GLY A 64 -14.06 6.10 -1.63
N ALA A 65 -13.63 7.34 -1.36
CA ALA A 65 -13.75 8.48 -2.26
C ALA A 65 -12.97 8.31 -3.58
N ASN A 66 -11.93 7.49 -3.58
CA ASN A 66 -11.06 7.26 -4.74
C ASN A 66 -11.32 5.94 -5.47
N GLY A 67 -12.37 5.21 -5.11
CA GLY A 67 -12.66 3.93 -5.77
C GLY A 67 -11.71 2.79 -5.38
N ILE A 68 -10.87 2.97 -4.36
CA ILE A 68 -9.92 1.97 -3.88
C ILE A 68 -10.67 1.02 -2.94
N ARG A 69 -10.70 -0.27 -3.28
CA ARG A 69 -11.54 -1.27 -2.59
C ARG A 69 -10.74 -2.24 -1.73
N LEU A 70 -9.41 -2.11 -1.68
CA LEU A 70 -8.57 -2.83 -0.73
C LEU A 70 -7.61 -1.91 0.01
N PHE A 71 -7.40 -2.18 1.30
CA PHE A 71 -6.35 -1.53 2.07
C PHE A 71 -5.69 -2.51 3.03
N ARG A 72 -4.35 -2.53 3.04
CA ARG A 72 -3.59 -3.28 4.04
C ARG A 72 -3.19 -2.36 5.19
N ILE A 73 -3.78 -2.57 6.36
CA ILE A 73 -3.48 -1.81 7.58
C ILE A 73 -2.06 -2.15 8.05
N GLY A 74 -1.31 -1.14 8.46
CA GLY A 74 0.00 -1.34 9.07
C GLY A 74 -0.13 -1.93 10.47
N SER A 75 0.73 -2.90 10.81
CA SER A 75 0.72 -3.58 12.11
C SER A 75 0.91 -2.64 13.31
N ASP A 76 1.53 -1.48 13.10
CA ASP A 76 1.78 -0.47 14.14
C ASP A 76 0.55 0.39 14.50
N VAL A 77 -0.62 0.12 13.90
CA VAL A 77 -1.87 0.84 14.23
C VAL A 77 -2.16 0.81 15.73
N ILE A 78 -1.91 -0.33 16.38
CA ILE A 78 -1.75 -0.45 17.83
C ILE A 78 -0.24 -0.63 18.12
N PRO A 79 0.46 0.39 18.62
CA PRO A 79 1.88 0.26 18.95
C PRO A 79 2.09 -0.89 19.94
N PHE A 80 3.05 -1.77 19.64
CA PHE A 80 3.39 -2.92 20.48
C PHE A 80 2.21 -3.87 20.74
N GLY A 81 1.22 -3.97 19.84
CA GLY A 81 -0.05 -4.69 20.07
C GLY A 81 0.06 -6.15 20.49
N SER A 82 1.15 -6.84 20.15
CA SER A 82 1.45 -8.23 20.55
C SER A 82 2.53 -8.36 21.63
N SER A 83 3.11 -7.24 22.07
CA SER A 83 4.24 -7.20 23.00
C SER A 83 3.76 -6.85 24.42
N PRO A 84 4.39 -7.41 25.47
CA PRO A 84 4.11 -7.03 26.85
C PRO A 84 4.35 -5.55 27.18
N ALA A 85 5.03 -4.82 26.29
CA ALA A 85 5.20 -3.37 26.40
C ALA A 85 3.88 -2.60 26.28
N ASN A 86 2.87 -3.15 25.61
CA ASN A 86 1.52 -2.59 25.61
C ASN A 86 0.66 -3.29 26.69
N ARG A 87 0.31 -2.54 27.72
CA ARG A 87 -0.52 -3.02 28.85
C ARG A 87 -1.97 -2.56 28.78
N LEU A 88 -2.33 -1.79 27.75
CA LEU A 88 -3.69 -1.30 27.58
C LEU A 88 -4.59 -2.41 27.04
N ASP A 89 -5.77 -2.54 27.64
CA ASP A 89 -6.90 -3.20 26.99
C ASP A 89 -7.49 -2.27 25.93
N TRP A 90 -6.76 -2.12 24.83
CA TRP A 90 -7.12 -1.23 23.73
C TRP A 90 -8.41 -1.67 23.03
N ALA A 91 -8.72 -2.97 23.03
CA ALA A 91 -9.93 -3.49 22.42
C ALA A 91 -11.18 -3.01 23.17
N HIS A 92 -11.12 -3.01 24.51
CA HIS A 92 -12.17 -2.41 25.32
C HIS A 92 -12.16 -0.88 25.25
N ALA A 93 -11.00 -0.25 25.50
CA ALA A 93 -10.89 1.21 25.61
C ALA A 93 -11.25 1.97 24.32
N PHE A 94 -11.05 1.35 23.15
CA PHE A 94 -11.35 1.93 21.84
C PHE A 94 -12.43 1.17 21.07
N GLY A 95 -13.17 0.26 21.71
CA GLY A 95 -14.09 -0.68 21.05
C GLY A 95 -15.14 0.00 20.17
N GLU A 96 -15.85 1.01 20.69
CA GLU A 96 -16.85 1.77 19.91
C GLU A 96 -16.23 2.42 18.67
N ARG A 97 -15.02 2.96 18.82
CA ARG A 97 -14.31 3.63 17.74
C ARG A 97 -13.81 2.66 16.67
N LEU A 98 -13.32 1.49 17.10
CA LEU A 98 -12.88 0.43 16.20
C LEU A 98 -14.07 -0.09 15.38
N ALA A 99 -15.21 -0.34 16.03
CA ALA A 99 -16.45 -0.75 15.36
C ALA A 99 -16.89 0.30 14.31
N ALA A 100 -16.90 1.59 14.67
CA ALA A 100 -17.25 2.66 13.74
C ALA A 100 -16.32 2.74 12.52
N ILE A 101 -15.01 2.47 12.69
CA ILE A 101 -14.06 2.40 11.56
C ILE A 101 -14.39 1.21 10.64
N GLY A 102 -14.78 0.07 11.22
CA GLY A 102 -15.22 -1.09 10.45
C GLY A 102 -16.49 -0.85 9.66
N GLU A 103 -17.50 -0.24 10.28
CA GLU A 103 -18.74 0.19 9.60
C GLU A 103 -18.42 1.13 8.44
N LEU A 104 -17.58 2.13 8.67
CA LEU A 104 -17.11 3.04 7.63
C LEU A 104 -16.41 2.30 6.48
N ALA A 105 -15.58 1.29 6.79
CA ALA A 105 -14.92 0.48 5.77
C ALA A 105 -15.93 -0.33 4.95
N ALA A 106 -16.94 -0.91 5.59
CA ALA A 106 -18.03 -1.62 4.92
C ALA A 106 -18.87 -0.70 4.01
N GLU A 107 -19.27 0.48 4.50
CA GLU A 107 -19.99 1.50 3.74
C GLU A 107 -19.24 1.92 2.47
N ASN A 108 -17.92 2.10 2.60
CA ASN A 108 -17.05 2.48 1.50
C ASN A 108 -16.58 1.29 0.64
N ARG A 109 -17.02 0.07 0.97
CA ARG A 109 -16.65 -1.19 0.30
C ARG A 109 -15.13 -1.40 0.26
N VAL A 110 -14.44 -1.09 1.35
CA VAL A 110 -12.99 -1.25 1.50
C VAL A 110 -12.72 -2.54 2.27
N ARG A 111 -12.19 -3.56 1.56
CA ARG A 111 -11.74 -4.80 2.16
C ARG A 111 -10.40 -4.58 2.87
N LEU A 112 -10.37 -4.91 4.16
CA LEU A 112 -9.21 -4.71 5.02
C LEU A 112 -8.36 -5.98 5.11
N SER A 113 -7.05 -5.83 5.21
CA SER A 113 -6.14 -6.94 5.52
C SER A 113 -4.96 -6.45 6.33
N MET A 114 -4.20 -7.38 6.90
CA MET A 114 -2.92 -7.09 7.55
C MET A 114 -1.87 -8.08 7.07
N HIS A 115 -0.60 -7.70 7.21
CA HIS A 115 0.53 -8.59 6.97
C HIS A 115 1.56 -8.34 8.06
N PRO A 116 1.67 -9.23 9.06
CA PRO A 116 2.70 -9.17 10.09
C PRO A 116 4.09 -9.04 9.50
N GLY A 117 5.01 -8.39 10.23
CA GLY A 117 6.38 -8.19 9.77
C GLY A 117 7.17 -9.51 9.65
N GLN A 118 8.35 -9.43 9.05
CA GLN A 118 9.27 -10.56 8.82
C GLN A 118 9.69 -11.35 10.09
N TYR A 119 9.40 -10.84 11.28
CA TYR A 119 9.74 -11.47 12.56
C TYR A 119 8.65 -12.45 13.06
N THR A 120 7.48 -12.45 12.42
CA THR A 120 6.37 -13.37 12.73
C THR A 120 6.61 -14.68 11.99
N VAL A 121 7.42 -15.56 12.58
CA VAL A 121 7.89 -16.80 11.93
C VAL A 121 7.30 -18.03 12.63
N LEU A 122 6.18 -18.51 12.11
CA LEU A 122 5.40 -19.60 12.71
C LEU A 122 6.12 -20.97 12.65
N ASN A 123 7.01 -21.18 11.69
CA ASN A 123 7.69 -22.46 11.46
C ASN A 123 9.10 -22.55 12.07
N SER A 124 9.46 -21.59 12.93
CA SER A 124 10.74 -21.57 13.63
C SER A 124 10.97 -22.83 14.46
N PRO A 125 12.20 -23.39 14.50
CA PRO A 125 12.54 -24.46 15.44
C PRO A 125 12.67 -23.97 16.89
N ASP A 126 12.77 -22.65 17.09
CA ASP A 126 12.80 -22.01 18.41
C ASP A 126 11.36 -21.73 18.87
N ASP A 127 10.93 -22.42 19.92
CA ASP A 127 9.58 -22.32 20.49
C ASP A 127 9.26 -20.92 21.03
N ASP A 128 10.26 -20.15 21.47
CA ASP A 128 10.05 -18.78 21.92
C ASP A 128 9.74 -17.84 20.76
N VAL A 129 10.34 -18.08 19.58
CA VAL A 129 9.98 -17.39 18.33
C VAL A 129 8.57 -17.76 17.92
N VAL A 130 8.21 -19.05 17.97
CA VAL A 130 6.85 -19.52 17.64
C VAL A 130 5.83 -18.88 18.57
N ARG A 131 6.06 -18.87 19.88
CA ARG A 131 5.17 -18.26 20.87
C ARG A 131 4.92 -16.77 20.59
N ARG A 132 5.97 -16.02 20.24
CA ARG A 132 5.82 -14.61 19.83
C ARG A 132 5.08 -14.46 18.52
N ALA A 133 5.31 -15.34 17.55
CA ALA A 133 4.57 -15.33 16.28
C ALA A 133 3.07 -15.61 16.50
N VAL A 134 2.72 -16.56 17.35
CA VAL A 134 1.33 -16.86 17.72
C VAL A 134 0.67 -15.66 18.41
N ALA A 135 1.35 -15.03 19.37
CA ALA A 135 0.85 -13.81 20.03
C ALA A 135 0.65 -12.66 19.03
N ASP A 136 1.54 -12.53 18.05
CA ASP A 136 1.42 -11.52 17.01
C ASP A 136 0.24 -11.80 16.07
N LEU A 137 0.04 -13.04 15.63
CA LEU A 137 -1.13 -13.42 14.84
C LEU A 137 -2.45 -13.24 15.63
N ALA A 138 -2.45 -13.52 16.93
CA ALA A 138 -3.58 -13.29 17.83
C ALA A 138 -3.93 -11.80 17.92
N TYR A 139 -2.93 -10.92 18.05
CA TYR A 139 -3.13 -9.47 17.98
C TYR A 139 -3.82 -9.03 16.68
N HIS A 140 -3.30 -9.47 15.53
CA HIS A 140 -3.86 -9.09 14.23
C HIS A 140 -5.31 -9.58 14.07
N ALA A 141 -5.61 -10.80 14.53
CA ALA A 141 -6.97 -11.34 14.52
C ALA A 141 -7.90 -10.55 15.45
N ALA A 142 -7.46 -10.25 16.67
CA ALA A 142 -8.21 -9.47 17.66
C ALA A 142 -8.47 -8.04 17.17
N PHE A 143 -7.52 -7.41 16.47
CA PHE A 143 -7.71 -6.08 15.90
C PHE A 143 -8.79 -6.08 14.81
N LEU A 144 -8.74 -7.06 13.89
CA LEU A 144 -9.78 -7.22 12.87
C LEU A 144 -11.15 -7.60 13.45
N ASP A 145 -11.17 -8.36 14.56
CA ASP A 145 -12.38 -8.62 15.35
C ASP A 145 -12.97 -7.35 15.96
N ALA A 146 -12.14 -6.50 16.55
CA ALA A 146 -12.59 -5.25 17.16
C ALA A 146 -13.12 -4.23 16.14
N LEU A 147 -12.66 -4.32 14.87
CA LEU A 147 -13.27 -3.59 13.77
C LEU A 147 -14.64 -4.18 13.33
N GLY A 148 -15.10 -5.29 13.89
CA GLY A 148 -16.34 -5.94 13.47
C GLY A 148 -16.28 -6.56 12.06
N THR A 149 -15.08 -6.79 11.52
CA THR A 149 -14.90 -7.39 10.18
C THR A 149 -15.08 -8.91 10.21
N GLY A 150 -15.59 -9.47 9.11
CA GLY A 150 -15.77 -10.90 8.97
C GLY A 150 -14.46 -11.65 8.66
N ALA A 151 -14.60 -12.90 8.21
CA ALA A 151 -13.45 -13.74 7.86
C ALA A 151 -12.78 -13.29 6.55
N GLU A 152 -13.41 -12.44 5.75
CA GLU A 152 -12.87 -11.86 4.53
C GLU A 152 -11.70 -10.91 4.77
N ALA A 153 -11.58 -10.39 6.01
CA ALA A 153 -10.42 -9.64 6.45
C ALA A 153 -9.27 -10.60 6.80
N LYS A 154 -8.22 -10.60 5.98
CA LYS A 154 -7.14 -11.60 6.05
C LYS A 154 -5.87 -11.09 6.72
N VAL A 155 -5.16 -12.01 7.37
CA VAL A 155 -3.80 -11.86 7.89
C VAL A 155 -2.88 -12.70 7.00
N VAL A 156 -2.06 -12.02 6.20
CA VAL A 156 -1.16 -12.68 5.23
C VAL A 156 0.15 -13.06 5.90
N LEU A 157 0.61 -14.29 5.70
CA LEU A 157 1.85 -14.80 6.30
C LEU A 157 2.63 -15.65 5.30
N HIS A 158 3.94 -15.42 5.20
CA HIS A 158 4.83 -16.36 4.52
C HIS A 158 5.05 -17.63 5.35
N VAL A 159 5.49 -18.72 4.73
CA VAL A 159 5.78 -19.98 5.43
C VAL A 159 6.90 -19.80 6.48
N GLY A 160 7.91 -18.98 6.18
CA GLY A 160 9.01 -18.65 7.11
C GLY A 160 10.36 -19.16 6.62
N GLY A 161 11.17 -19.75 7.51
CA GLY A 161 12.53 -20.20 7.19
C GLY A 161 12.59 -21.67 6.74
N ALA A 162 13.56 -22.04 5.90
CA ALA A 162 13.79 -23.44 5.50
C ALA A 162 14.60 -24.25 6.54
N TYR A 163 15.43 -23.57 7.36
CA TYR A 163 16.22 -24.18 8.45
C TYR A 163 16.95 -25.47 8.06
N GLY A 164 17.57 -25.49 6.87
CA GLY A 164 18.34 -26.62 6.34
C GLY A 164 17.53 -27.70 5.63
N ASP A 165 16.24 -27.88 5.95
CA ASP A 165 15.36 -28.84 5.27
C ASP A 165 13.94 -28.29 5.05
N LYS A 166 13.66 -27.95 3.78
CA LYS A 166 12.40 -27.35 3.34
C LYS A 166 11.18 -28.21 3.67
N LYS A 167 11.27 -29.53 3.51
CA LYS A 167 10.15 -30.45 3.79
C LYS A 167 9.80 -30.48 5.28
N THR A 168 10.79 -30.53 6.16
CA THR A 168 10.58 -30.48 7.60
C THR A 168 10.09 -29.12 8.05
N ALA A 169 10.61 -28.03 7.47
CA ALA A 169 10.13 -26.68 7.75
C ALA A 169 8.65 -26.49 7.37
N LEU A 170 8.22 -27.03 6.22
CA LEU A 170 6.82 -27.01 5.80
C LEU A 170 5.93 -27.84 6.75
N ARG A 171 6.39 -29.04 7.16
CA ARG A 171 5.66 -29.85 8.16
C ARG A 171 5.52 -29.12 9.50
N ARG A 172 6.55 -28.41 9.95
CA ARG A 172 6.47 -27.57 11.16
C ARG A 172 5.44 -26.46 11.02
N PHE A 173 5.47 -25.73 9.89
CA PHE A 173 4.46 -24.70 9.61
C PHE A 173 3.04 -25.27 9.72
N VAL A 174 2.79 -26.41 9.06
CA VAL A 174 1.47 -27.06 9.06
C VAL A 174 1.05 -27.50 10.47
N ALA A 175 1.96 -28.11 11.24
CA ALA A 175 1.67 -28.50 12.62
C ALA A 175 1.28 -27.29 13.49
N ARG A 176 2.11 -26.23 13.48
CA ARG A 176 1.85 -25.01 14.24
C ARG A 176 0.60 -24.25 13.78
N CYS A 177 0.34 -24.23 12.47
CA CYS A 177 -0.86 -23.61 11.92
C CYS A 177 -2.15 -24.32 12.37
N ARG A 178 -2.12 -25.65 12.52
CA ARG A 178 -3.28 -26.42 13.01
C ARG A 178 -3.54 -26.18 14.50
N GLU A 179 -2.50 -25.88 15.27
CA GLU A 179 -2.56 -25.54 16.70
C GLU A 179 -3.07 -24.11 16.97
N LEU A 180 -3.10 -23.23 15.97
CA LEU A 180 -3.62 -21.87 16.14
C LEU A 180 -5.09 -21.89 16.54
N ASP A 181 -5.47 -20.94 17.40
CA ASP A 181 -6.86 -20.66 17.74
C ASP A 181 -7.71 -20.50 16.48
N ALA A 182 -8.93 -21.06 16.50
CA ALA A 182 -9.85 -21.00 15.37
C ALA A 182 -10.09 -19.54 14.92
N GLY A 183 -10.10 -18.62 15.88
CA GLY A 183 -10.27 -17.19 15.62
C GLY A 183 -9.12 -16.55 14.83
N VAL A 184 -7.90 -17.05 15.00
CA VAL A 184 -6.72 -16.64 14.22
C VAL A 184 -6.73 -17.36 12.87
N ARG A 185 -6.91 -18.69 12.89
CA ARG A 185 -6.82 -19.54 11.71
C ARG A 185 -7.82 -19.15 10.62
N ARG A 186 -9.04 -18.73 10.98
CA ARG A 186 -10.07 -18.30 10.01
C ARG A 186 -9.66 -17.08 9.17
N ARG A 187 -8.72 -16.26 9.67
CA ARG A 187 -8.20 -15.07 8.97
C ARG A 187 -6.85 -15.30 8.33
N LEU A 188 -6.12 -16.34 8.72
CA LEU A 188 -4.80 -16.61 8.21
C LEU A 188 -4.87 -17.01 6.73
N VAL A 189 -3.95 -16.48 5.92
CA VAL A 189 -3.69 -16.92 4.55
C VAL A 189 -2.18 -17.08 4.37
N VAL A 190 -1.78 -18.05 3.57
CA VAL A 190 -0.36 -18.30 3.27
C VAL A 190 0.02 -17.66 1.93
N GLU A 191 1.22 -17.09 1.87
CA GLU A 191 1.75 -16.46 0.66
C GLU A 191 3.07 -17.12 0.23
N ASN A 192 3.24 -17.35 -1.08
CA ASN A 192 4.52 -17.79 -1.64
C ASN A 192 5.59 -16.68 -1.56
N ASP A 193 6.86 -17.05 -1.47
CA ASP A 193 7.96 -16.11 -1.30
C ASP A 193 9.00 -16.19 -2.44
N ASP A 194 9.89 -15.19 -2.51
CA ASP A 194 10.85 -15.00 -3.59
C ASP A 194 12.08 -15.92 -3.52
N ARG A 195 12.20 -16.82 -2.53
CA ARG A 195 13.46 -17.54 -2.25
C ARG A 195 13.32 -19.00 -1.80
N LEU A 196 12.42 -19.28 -0.86
CA LEU A 196 12.41 -20.49 -0.05
C LEU A 196 11.22 -21.39 -0.40
N PHE A 197 10.01 -20.84 -0.35
CA PHE A 197 8.76 -21.59 -0.56
C PHE A 197 8.05 -21.08 -1.81
N THR A 198 7.94 -21.96 -2.81
CA THR A 198 7.29 -21.67 -4.09
C THR A 198 5.78 -21.62 -3.92
N ALA A 199 5.07 -21.25 -4.99
CA ALA A 199 3.61 -21.32 -5.03
C ALA A 199 3.08 -22.73 -4.77
N GLU A 200 3.80 -23.77 -5.22
CA GLU A 200 3.41 -25.17 -4.98
C GLU A 200 3.51 -25.54 -3.49
N ASP A 201 4.57 -25.10 -2.79
CA ASP A 201 4.69 -25.31 -1.35
C ASP A 201 3.61 -24.58 -0.57
N ALA A 202 3.31 -23.33 -0.96
CA ALA A 202 2.26 -22.53 -0.35
C ALA A 202 0.88 -23.17 -0.56
N LEU A 203 0.59 -23.73 -1.75
CA LEU A 203 -0.62 -24.50 -2.01
C LEU A 203 -0.68 -25.77 -1.16
N ALA A 204 0.44 -26.49 -1.00
CA ALA A 204 0.50 -27.67 -0.15
C ALA A 204 0.25 -27.31 1.33
N ALA A 205 0.82 -26.22 1.83
CA ALA A 205 0.55 -25.70 3.17
C ALA A 205 -0.92 -25.29 3.33
N SER A 206 -1.45 -24.52 2.37
CA SER A 206 -2.84 -24.07 2.31
C SER A 206 -3.80 -25.26 2.44
N ALA A 207 -3.63 -26.29 1.61
CA ALA A 207 -4.45 -27.49 1.64
C ALA A 207 -4.35 -28.25 2.98
N ALA A 208 -3.14 -28.39 3.51
CA ALA A 208 -2.92 -29.10 4.77
C ALA A 208 -3.47 -28.36 6.00
N CYS A 209 -3.49 -27.03 5.96
CA CYS A 209 -3.97 -26.18 7.04
C CYS A 209 -5.46 -25.82 6.94
N GLY A 210 -6.06 -25.97 5.75
CA GLY A 210 -7.42 -25.50 5.48
C GLY A 210 -7.53 -23.97 5.50
N ILE A 211 -6.52 -23.28 4.98
CA ILE A 211 -6.47 -21.81 4.89
C ILE A 211 -6.27 -21.38 3.43
N PRO A 212 -6.78 -20.21 2.99
CA PRO A 212 -6.53 -19.73 1.63
C PRO A 212 -5.07 -19.40 1.35
N MET A 213 -4.71 -19.37 0.07
CA MET A 213 -3.42 -18.91 -0.42
C MET A 213 -3.56 -17.56 -1.14
N VAL A 214 -2.73 -16.59 -0.75
CA VAL A 214 -2.45 -15.40 -1.56
C VAL A 214 -1.34 -15.76 -2.54
N PHE A 215 -1.61 -15.55 -3.83
CA PHE A 215 -0.59 -15.70 -4.86
C PHE A 215 0.12 -14.37 -5.08
N ASP A 216 1.42 -14.32 -4.83
CA ASP A 216 2.28 -13.20 -5.21
C ASP A 216 2.97 -13.48 -6.55
N VAL A 217 2.65 -12.62 -7.51
CA VAL A 217 3.07 -12.72 -8.91
C VAL A 217 4.58 -12.50 -9.06
N LEU A 218 5.15 -11.54 -8.33
CA LEU A 218 6.58 -11.26 -8.43
C LEU A 218 7.38 -12.39 -7.77
N HIS A 219 6.98 -12.83 -6.59
CA HIS A 219 7.61 -13.93 -5.88
C HIS A 219 7.63 -15.19 -6.74
N HIS A 220 6.51 -15.53 -7.40
CA HIS A 220 6.47 -16.69 -8.30
C HIS A 220 7.44 -16.56 -9.49
N ARG A 221 7.48 -15.38 -10.14
CA ARG A 221 8.40 -15.13 -11.25
C ARG A 221 9.88 -15.24 -10.84
N LEU A 222 10.17 -14.94 -9.58
CA LEU A 222 11.51 -15.03 -8.99
C LEU A 222 11.84 -16.42 -8.45
N ASN A 223 10.85 -17.17 -7.98
CA ASN A 223 10.99 -18.47 -7.33
C ASN A 223 9.84 -19.42 -7.72
N HIS A 224 10.13 -20.33 -8.65
CA HIS A 224 9.21 -21.35 -9.13
C HIS A 224 9.95 -22.66 -9.43
N ASP A 225 9.21 -23.76 -9.38
CA ASP A 225 9.74 -25.08 -9.73
C ASP A 225 9.83 -25.23 -11.26
N PRO A 226 11.01 -25.60 -11.81
CA PRO A 226 11.14 -25.87 -13.24
C PRO A 226 10.20 -26.98 -13.69
N GLY A 227 9.34 -26.71 -14.67
CA GLY A 227 8.34 -27.66 -15.15
C GLY A 227 7.10 -27.79 -14.24
N GLY A 228 6.95 -26.93 -13.24
CA GLY A 228 5.72 -26.78 -12.46
C GLY A 228 4.59 -26.12 -13.26
N ARG A 229 3.46 -25.88 -12.57
CA ARG A 229 2.30 -25.19 -13.16
C ARG A 229 2.65 -23.77 -13.61
N GLY A 230 2.02 -23.33 -14.70
CA GLY A 230 2.14 -21.95 -15.17
C GLY A 230 1.45 -20.94 -14.26
N GLU A 231 1.76 -19.65 -14.44
CA GLU A 231 1.25 -18.55 -13.60
C GLU A 231 -0.29 -18.53 -13.52
N LEU A 232 -1.01 -18.72 -14.64
CA LEU A 232 -2.47 -18.75 -14.65
C LEU A 232 -3.06 -20.01 -14.01
N GLU A 233 -2.40 -21.17 -14.15
CA GLU A 233 -2.84 -22.40 -13.49
C GLU A 233 -2.66 -22.31 -11.97
N LEU A 234 -1.59 -21.68 -11.51
CA LEU A 234 -1.35 -21.40 -10.10
C LEU A 234 -2.31 -20.35 -9.56
N LEU A 235 -2.61 -19.31 -10.33
CA LEU A 235 -3.64 -18.34 -10.01
C LEU A 235 -5.00 -19.02 -9.79
N ASP A 236 -5.40 -19.91 -10.71
CA ASP A 236 -6.65 -20.68 -10.61
C ASP A 236 -6.63 -21.66 -9.43
N ALA A 237 -5.49 -22.27 -9.16
CA ALA A 237 -5.31 -23.16 -8.02
C ALA A 237 -5.41 -22.42 -6.69
N ALA A 238 -4.76 -21.26 -6.58
CA ALA A 238 -4.88 -20.39 -5.42
C ALA A 238 -6.33 -19.91 -5.27
N ALA A 239 -7.03 -19.56 -6.36
CA ALA A 239 -8.42 -19.12 -6.33
C ALA A 239 -9.34 -20.19 -5.69
N ARG A 240 -9.13 -21.48 -6.01
CA ARG A 240 -9.89 -22.60 -5.43
C ARG A 240 -9.69 -22.77 -3.92
N THR A 241 -8.69 -22.14 -3.33
CA THR A 241 -8.47 -22.17 -1.87
C THR A 241 -9.32 -21.15 -1.11
N TRP A 242 -9.97 -20.21 -1.81
CA TRP A 242 -10.84 -19.17 -1.21
C TRP A 242 -12.29 -19.64 -1.22
N GLY A 243 -12.88 -19.74 -0.01
CA GLY A 243 -14.30 -20.03 0.17
C GLY A 243 -15.16 -18.75 0.23
N PRO A 244 -16.50 -18.90 0.23
CA PRO A 244 -17.42 -17.76 0.30
C PRO A 244 -17.19 -16.83 1.49
N GLN A 245 -16.83 -17.39 2.66
CA GLN A 245 -16.52 -16.62 3.86
C GLN A 245 -15.21 -15.81 3.76
N ASP A 246 -14.35 -16.17 2.82
CA ASP A 246 -13.05 -15.52 2.64
C ASP A 246 -13.15 -14.31 1.72
N GLY A 247 -14.25 -14.16 0.97
CA GLY A 247 -14.40 -13.16 -0.09
C GLY A 247 -13.65 -13.53 -1.38
N PRO A 248 -13.56 -12.60 -2.35
CA PRO A 248 -12.82 -12.83 -3.60
C PRO A 248 -11.36 -13.24 -3.34
N GLN A 249 -10.76 -13.96 -4.29
CA GLN A 249 -9.33 -14.25 -4.25
C GLN A 249 -8.54 -12.95 -4.12
N LYS A 250 -7.60 -12.89 -3.18
CA LYS A 250 -6.62 -11.81 -3.10
C LYS A 250 -5.30 -12.24 -3.71
N VAL A 251 -4.71 -11.37 -4.54
CA VAL A 251 -3.36 -11.54 -5.11
C VAL A 251 -2.48 -10.36 -4.74
N HIS A 252 -1.18 -10.61 -4.67
CA HIS A 252 -0.19 -9.55 -4.53
C HIS A 252 0.49 -9.31 -5.88
N TYR A 253 0.59 -8.03 -6.26
CA TYR A 253 1.24 -7.61 -7.49
C TYR A 253 2.33 -6.60 -7.20
N ALA A 254 3.54 -6.93 -7.64
CA ALA A 254 4.71 -6.09 -7.60
C ALA A 254 5.53 -6.27 -8.89
N GLN A 255 6.51 -5.40 -9.07
CA GLN A 255 7.47 -5.50 -10.17
C GLN A 255 8.89 -5.37 -9.60
N GLN A 256 9.83 -6.12 -10.18
CA GLN A 256 11.24 -6.04 -9.82
C GLN A 256 11.79 -4.67 -10.21
N ALA A 257 12.39 -3.95 -9.26
CA ALA A 257 13.12 -2.73 -9.53
C ALA A 257 14.40 -3.04 -10.32
N PRO A 258 14.58 -2.45 -11.52
CA PRO A 258 15.77 -2.67 -12.34
C PRO A 258 17.05 -2.30 -11.59
N GLY A 259 18.06 -3.15 -11.65
CA GLY A 259 19.37 -2.92 -11.03
C GLY A 259 19.40 -2.94 -9.49
N ARG A 260 18.25 -3.15 -8.82
CA ARG A 260 18.19 -3.34 -7.36
C ARG A 260 18.26 -4.83 -7.00
N ARG A 261 18.45 -5.12 -5.71
CA ARG A 261 18.49 -6.50 -5.18
C ARG A 261 17.26 -7.29 -5.63
N HIS A 262 17.45 -8.57 -5.90
CA HIS A 262 16.37 -9.53 -6.13
C HIS A 262 15.26 -9.43 -5.08
N GLY A 263 14.00 -9.38 -5.53
CA GLY A 263 12.80 -9.16 -4.71
C GLY A 263 12.54 -7.69 -4.35
N SER A 264 13.35 -6.73 -4.82
CA SER A 264 13.10 -5.31 -4.52
C SER A 264 11.99 -4.76 -5.40
N HIS A 265 10.96 -4.18 -4.79
CA HIS A 265 9.84 -3.61 -5.53
C HIS A 265 10.23 -2.28 -6.19
N THR A 266 9.65 -2.00 -7.36
CA THR A 266 9.73 -0.71 -8.05
C THR A 266 9.22 0.44 -7.19
N ASP A 267 9.66 1.67 -7.51
CA ASP A 267 9.16 2.85 -6.81
C ASP A 267 7.70 3.15 -7.18
N THR A 268 7.32 2.86 -8.43
CA THR A 268 5.96 2.94 -8.97
C THR A 268 5.65 1.72 -9.83
N ILE A 269 4.37 1.36 -10.01
CA ILE A 269 3.97 0.27 -10.90
C ILE A 269 4.15 0.72 -12.36
N GLY A 270 5.05 0.06 -13.10
CA GLY A 270 5.25 0.30 -14.52
C GLY A 270 4.01 -0.06 -15.34
N LEU A 271 3.58 0.89 -16.17
CA LEU A 271 2.31 0.85 -16.90
C LEU A 271 2.17 -0.39 -17.79
N ASP A 272 3.14 -0.63 -18.67
CA ASP A 272 3.01 -1.68 -19.68
C ASP A 272 3.00 -3.07 -19.04
N GLY A 273 3.81 -3.29 -18.00
CA GLY A 273 3.82 -4.54 -17.23
C GLY A 273 2.51 -4.78 -16.47
N PHE A 274 1.86 -3.73 -15.99
CA PHE A 274 0.55 -3.85 -15.33
C PHE A 274 -0.57 -4.12 -16.32
N LEU A 275 -0.60 -3.42 -17.45
CA LEU A 275 -1.58 -3.66 -18.51
C LEU A 275 -1.45 -5.07 -19.10
N ALA A 276 -0.22 -5.56 -19.29
CA ALA A 276 0.03 -6.93 -19.73
C ALA A 276 -0.49 -7.96 -18.72
N PHE A 277 -0.27 -7.73 -17.42
CA PHE A 277 -0.83 -8.56 -16.36
C PHE A 277 -2.36 -8.52 -16.33
N ALA A 278 -2.96 -7.33 -16.38
CA ALA A 278 -4.42 -7.19 -16.39
C ALA A 278 -5.05 -7.91 -17.60
N ALA A 279 -4.42 -7.81 -18.78
CA ALA A 279 -4.85 -8.51 -19.98
C ALA A 279 -4.71 -10.05 -19.85
N SER A 280 -3.65 -10.54 -19.21
CA SER A 280 -3.42 -11.98 -19.03
C SER A 280 -4.40 -12.65 -18.08
N LEU A 281 -5.17 -11.90 -17.29
CA LEU A 281 -6.17 -12.47 -16.39
C LEU A 281 -7.36 -13.10 -17.13
N GLU A 282 -7.57 -12.79 -18.42
CA GLU A 282 -8.58 -13.42 -19.29
C GLU A 282 -10.00 -13.45 -18.68
N GLY A 283 -10.40 -12.37 -18.01
CA GLY A 283 -11.72 -12.25 -17.36
C GLY A 283 -11.76 -12.74 -15.92
N ARG A 284 -10.66 -13.22 -15.35
CA ARG A 284 -10.51 -13.36 -13.90
C ARG A 284 -10.47 -11.97 -13.26
N ALA A 285 -11.14 -11.81 -12.13
CA ALA A 285 -11.22 -10.55 -11.39
C ALA A 285 -10.78 -10.73 -9.92
N PRO A 286 -9.51 -11.08 -9.66
CA PRO A 286 -9.01 -11.14 -8.29
C PRO A 286 -8.96 -9.72 -7.69
N ASP A 287 -8.98 -9.66 -6.37
CA ASP A 287 -8.62 -8.44 -5.64
C ASP A 287 -7.09 -8.29 -5.63
N VAL A 288 -6.56 -7.21 -6.24
CA VAL A 288 -5.13 -6.98 -6.39
C VAL A 288 -4.61 -5.99 -5.34
N MET A 289 -3.74 -6.47 -4.47
CA MET A 289 -2.95 -5.63 -3.56
C MET A 289 -1.63 -5.23 -4.23
N LEU A 290 -1.44 -3.94 -4.47
CA LEU A 290 -0.18 -3.43 -5.03
C LEU A 290 0.88 -3.31 -3.93
N GLU A 291 1.98 -4.04 -4.11
CA GLU A 291 3.14 -3.95 -3.23
C GLU A 291 4.21 -3.05 -3.85
N VAL A 292 4.01 -1.75 -3.73
CA VAL A 292 4.86 -0.72 -4.36
C VAL A 292 5.26 0.36 -3.36
N LYS A 293 6.28 1.18 -3.68
CA LYS A 293 6.76 2.22 -2.75
C LYS A 293 5.86 3.46 -2.72
N ASP A 294 5.29 3.87 -3.86
CA ASP A 294 4.42 5.06 -3.99
C ASP A 294 2.94 4.83 -3.64
N LYS A 295 2.59 3.63 -3.19
CA LYS A 295 1.32 3.30 -2.52
C LYS A 295 0.08 3.64 -3.34
N ASN A 296 -0.77 4.52 -2.81
CA ASN A 296 -2.00 5.00 -3.42
C ASN A 296 -1.77 5.70 -4.76
N ALA A 297 -0.59 6.26 -5.03
CA ALA A 297 -0.28 6.87 -6.32
C ALA A 297 -0.35 5.82 -7.44
N SER A 298 0.27 4.65 -7.25
CA SER A 298 0.13 3.52 -8.17
C SER A 298 -1.28 2.94 -8.18
N ALA A 299 -1.99 2.87 -7.04
CA ALA A 299 -3.36 2.38 -7.01
C ALA A 299 -4.30 3.24 -7.87
N LEU A 300 -4.23 4.56 -7.70
CA LEU A 300 -4.98 5.51 -8.53
C LEU A 300 -4.60 5.43 -10.00
N LYS A 301 -3.30 5.29 -10.29
CA LYS A 301 -2.82 5.07 -11.66
C LYS A 301 -3.44 3.83 -12.28
N CYS A 302 -3.39 2.71 -11.58
CA CYS A 302 -3.93 1.43 -12.04
C CYS A 302 -5.46 1.51 -12.25
N LEU A 303 -6.19 2.17 -11.34
CA LEU A 303 -7.63 2.39 -11.51
C LEU A 303 -7.94 3.24 -12.73
N ASN A 304 -7.23 4.37 -12.91
CA ASN A 304 -7.44 5.25 -14.05
C ASN A 304 -7.15 4.56 -15.39
N VAL A 305 -6.06 3.78 -15.51
CA VAL A 305 -5.72 3.13 -16.77
C VAL A 305 -6.65 1.97 -17.13
N LEU A 306 -7.39 1.43 -16.15
CA LEU A 306 -8.42 0.41 -16.35
C LEU A 306 -9.81 1.00 -16.59
N ASP A 307 -10.01 2.30 -16.35
CA ASP A 307 -11.29 2.97 -16.55
C ASP A 307 -11.48 3.38 -18.02
N GLU A 308 -12.25 2.58 -18.76
CA GLU A 308 -12.61 2.88 -20.14
C GLU A 308 -13.49 4.13 -20.30
N HIS A 309 -14.16 4.55 -19.23
CA HIS A 309 -15.08 5.70 -19.22
C HIS A 309 -14.49 6.88 -18.44
N GLY A 310 -13.17 6.87 -18.24
CA GLY A 310 -12.47 7.91 -17.53
C GLY A 310 -12.57 9.27 -18.24
N THR A 311 -12.33 10.33 -17.48
CA THR A 311 -12.53 11.72 -17.95
C THR A 311 -11.27 12.56 -17.79
N ALA A 312 -11.15 13.63 -18.58
CA ALA A 312 -10.09 14.63 -18.40
C ALA A 312 -10.03 15.13 -16.95
N ALA A 313 -11.19 15.32 -16.29
CA ALA A 313 -11.26 15.72 -14.89
C ALA A 313 -10.59 14.73 -13.92
N ALA A 314 -10.60 13.42 -14.21
CA ALA A 314 -9.87 12.44 -13.42
C ALA A 314 -8.35 12.61 -13.56
N LEU A 315 -7.86 12.86 -14.78
CA LEU A 315 -6.44 13.12 -15.02
C LEU A 315 -6.01 14.48 -14.44
N GLU A 316 -6.86 15.48 -14.44
CA GLU A 316 -6.59 16.77 -13.79
C GLU A 316 -6.46 16.64 -12.27
N ARG A 317 -7.29 15.82 -11.63
CA ARG A 317 -7.14 15.50 -10.20
C ARG A 317 -5.81 14.77 -9.94
N ALA A 318 -5.46 13.78 -10.76
CA ALA A 318 -4.18 13.10 -10.65
C ALA A 318 -2.99 14.05 -10.90
N TRP A 319 -3.11 14.96 -11.87
CA TRP A 319 -2.10 15.96 -12.16
C TRP A 319 -1.92 16.94 -11.00
N ALA A 320 -3.03 17.38 -10.38
CA ALA A 320 -3.00 18.29 -9.26
C ALA A 320 -2.17 17.77 -8.08
N THR A 321 -2.11 16.45 -7.87
CA THR A 321 -1.31 15.85 -6.79
C THR A 321 0.16 15.72 -7.12
N CYS A 322 0.56 15.53 -8.38
CA CYS A 322 1.96 15.25 -8.75
C CYS A 322 2.69 16.37 -9.48
N LYS A 323 2.01 17.43 -9.95
CA LYS A 323 2.58 18.44 -10.85
C LYS A 323 3.88 19.09 -10.37
N TYR A 324 4.02 19.35 -9.07
CA TYR A 324 5.25 19.96 -8.53
C TYR A 324 6.39 18.95 -8.37
N SER A 325 6.08 17.69 -8.11
CA SER A 325 7.06 16.58 -8.13
C SER A 325 7.57 16.31 -9.54
N VAL A 326 6.73 16.51 -10.56
CA VAL A 326 7.15 16.49 -11.97
C VAL A 326 7.98 17.73 -12.29
N LEU A 327 7.51 18.93 -11.93
CA LEU A 327 8.21 20.19 -12.24
C LEU A 327 9.64 20.25 -11.66
N GLU A 328 9.87 19.68 -10.47
CA GLU A 328 11.21 19.69 -9.88
C GLU A 328 12.22 18.78 -10.58
N ARG A 329 11.73 17.84 -11.39
CA ARG A 329 12.53 16.84 -12.12
C ARG A 329 12.64 17.16 -13.60
N ASP A 330 11.51 17.47 -14.25
CA ASP A 330 11.43 17.67 -15.69
C ASP A 330 10.39 18.74 -16.07
N GLN A 331 10.88 19.91 -16.48
CA GLN A 331 10.04 21.02 -16.94
C GLN A 331 9.41 20.77 -18.32
N ALA A 332 10.06 19.99 -19.19
CA ALA A 332 9.52 19.67 -20.50
C ALA A 332 8.31 18.74 -20.35
N ALA A 333 8.45 17.68 -19.55
CA ALA A 333 7.34 16.78 -19.21
C ALA A 333 6.18 17.54 -18.56
N TYR A 334 6.47 18.47 -17.64
CA TYR A 334 5.43 19.32 -17.03
C TYR A 334 4.61 20.08 -18.08
N GLN A 335 5.25 20.65 -19.09
CA GLN A 335 4.54 21.38 -20.15
C GLN A 335 3.82 20.46 -21.13
N GLN A 336 4.38 19.28 -21.43
CA GLN A 336 3.73 18.26 -22.24
C GLN A 336 2.43 17.79 -21.58
N VAL A 337 2.45 17.46 -20.29
CA VAL A 337 1.24 17.09 -19.54
C VAL A 337 0.22 18.22 -19.53
N ARG A 338 0.64 19.47 -19.32
CA ARG A 338 -0.27 20.64 -19.38
C ARG A 338 -0.93 20.81 -20.74
N ASN A 339 -0.20 20.55 -21.83
CA ASN A 339 -0.75 20.60 -23.17
C ASN A 339 -1.69 19.42 -23.44
N LEU A 340 -1.32 18.23 -22.98
CA LEU A 340 -2.13 17.02 -23.09
C LEU A 340 -3.51 17.18 -22.44
N LEU A 341 -3.58 17.86 -21.30
CA LEU A 341 -4.82 18.09 -20.56
C LEU A 341 -5.65 19.30 -21.05
N LYS A 342 -5.29 19.94 -22.17
CA LYS A 342 -6.10 21.06 -22.74
C LYS A 342 -7.39 20.57 -23.36
N ASP A 343 -7.35 19.44 -24.05
CA ASP A 343 -8.52 18.78 -24.59
C ASP A 343 -9.32 18.16 -23.43
N LYS A 344 -10.57 18.62 -23.25
CA LYS A 344 -11.44 18.19 -22.15
C LYS A 344 -12.31 16.99 -22.51
N ASP A 345 -12.37 16.67 -23.80
CA ASP A 345 -13.17 15.56 -24.33
C ASP A 345 -12.32 14.29 -24.48
N ALA A 346 -10.98 14.42 -24.47
CA ALA A 346 -10.05 13.30 -24.51
C ALA A 346 -9.73 12.70 -23.12
N TYR A 347 -9.41 11.40 -23.11
CA TYR A 347 -8.87 10.70 -21.94
C TYR A 347 -7.53 10.00 -22.27
N PRO A 348 -6.44 10.76 -22.48
CA PRO A 348 -5.12 10.22 -22.86
C PRO A 348 -4.35 9.62 -21.67
N VAL A 349 -5.00 8.72 -20.92
CA VAL A 349 -4.53 8.22 -19.62
C VAL A 349 -3.16 7.54 -19.68
N GLN A 350 -2.91 6.73 -20.71
CA GLN A 350 -1.63 6.03 -20.85
C GLN A 350 -0.48 7.00 -21.15
N GLU A 351 -0.69 7.96 -22.06
CA GLU A 351 0.32 8.98 -22.38
C GLU A 351 0.60 9.87 -21.17
N PHE A 352 -0.46 10.29 -20.46
CA PHE A 352 -0.36 11.04 -19.21
C PHE A 352 0.56 10.34 -18.21
N TYR A 353 0.32 9.06 -17.91
CA TYR A 353 1.13 8.34 -16.93
C TYR A 353 2.54 8.00 -17.43
N ARG A 354 2.75 7.79 -18.74
CA ARG A 354 4.11 7.64 -19.29
C ARG A 354 4.95 8.90 -19.05
N LEU A 355 4.38 10.09 -19.27
CA LEU A 355 5.05 11.36 -19.02
C LEU A 355 5.33 11.57 -17.52
N VAL A 356 4.34 11.31 -16.66
CA VAL A 356 4.49 11.45 -15.20
C VAL A 356 5.53 10.48 -14.65
N ASP A 357 5.44 9.20 -14.97
CA ASP A 357 6.37 8.17 -14.48
C ASP A 357 7.79 8.42 -15.00
N GLY A 358 7.92 8.78 -16.27
CA GLY A 358 9.21 9.13 -16.88
C GLY A 358 9.88 10.30 -16.16
N ALA A 359 9.13 11.36 -15.85
CA ALA A 359 9.64 12.49 -15.09
C ALA A 359 9.99 12.11 -13.65
N LEU A 360 9.14 11.34 -12.95
CA LEU A 360 9.36 10.95 -11.56
C LEU A 360 10.53 9.97 -11.35
N ALA A 361 10.91 9.23 -12.40
CA ALA A 361 12.09 8.36 -12.39
C ALA A 361 13.42 9.14 -12.38
N LEU A 362 13.40 10.42 -12.76
CA LEU A 362 14.59 11.28 -12.75
C LEU A 362 14.84 11.87 -11.35
N PRO A 363 16.10 12.09 -10.95
CA PRO A 363 16.39 12.85 -9.75
C PRO A 363 15.98 14.33 -9.94
N PRO A 364 15.53 15.03 -8.88
CA PRO A 364 15.28 16.46 -8.97
C PRO A 364 16.52 17.24 -9.42
N THR A 365 16.34 18.21 -10.31
CA THR A 365 17.42 19.11 -10.72
C THR A 365 17.49 20.32 -9.79
N ARG A 366 18.65 20.98 -9.67
CA ARG A 366 18.76 22.17 -8.81
C ARG A 366 17.80 23.28 -9.25
N GLY A 367 17.77 23.56 -10.55
CA GLY A 367 16.88 24.55 -11.17
C GLY A 367 15.40 24.16 -11.06
N GLY A 368 15.06 22.90 -11.34
CA GLY A 368 13.70 22.39 -11.18
C GLY A 368 13.22 22.48 -9.73
N GLY A 369 14.03 22.02 -8.77
CA GLY A 369 13.70 22.11 -7.34
C GLY A 369 13.50 23.54 -6.86
N ARG A 370 14.29 24.50 -7.37
CA ARG A 370 14.07 25.94 -7.11
C ARG A 370 12.73 26.40 -7.67
N ASN A 371 12.45 26.07 -8.93
CA ASN A 371 11.25 26.47 -9.63
C ASN A 371 9.98 25.94 -8.92
N ALA A 372 9.93 24.64 -8.65
CA ALA A 372 8.84 24.01 -7.92
C ALA A 372 8.66 24.61 -6.52
N ALA A 373 9.75 24.81 -5.76
CA ALA A 373 9.70 25.43 -4.45
C ALA A 373 9.12 26.86 -4.49
N GLN A 374 9.45 27.65 -5.51
CA GLN A 374 8.90 29.00 -5.69
C GLN A 374 7.40 28.98 -6.01
N HIS A 375 6.95 28.05 -6.86
CA HIS A 375 5.52 27.86 -7.11
C HIS A 375 4.76 27.49 -5.83
N VAL A 376 5.28 26.54 -5.05
CA VAL A 376 4.67 26.11 -3.78
C VAL A 376 4.71 27.24 -2.75
N TRP A 377 5.81 27.99 -2.68
CA TRP A 377 5.92 29.19 -1.84
C TRP A 377 4.85 30.24 -2.17
N GLY A 378 4.45 30.38 -3.44
CA GLY A 378 3.40 31.29 -3.88
C GLY A 378 2.08 31.15 -3.12
N TYR A 379 1.72 29.94 -2.68
CA TYR A 379 0.50 29.67 -1.92
C TYR A 379 0.57 30.12 -0.45
N VAL A 380 1.77 30.31 0.10
CA VAL A 380 1.97 30.68 1.52
C VAL A 380 2.58 32.06 1.70
N SER A 381 3.19 32.64 0.66
CA SER A 381 3.98 33.88 0.75
C SER A 381 3.18 35.09 1.22
N GLY A 382 1.92 35.19 0.81
CA GLY A 382 0.98 36.24 1.23
C GLY A 382 0.51 36.12 2.69
N LEU A 383 0.60 34.92 3.28
CA LEU A 383 0.21 34.63 4.66
C LEU A 383 1.40 34.64 5.62
N ALA A 384 2.60 34.39 5.09
CA ALA A 384 3.84 34.32 5.85
C ALA A 384 4.14 35.61 6.64
N THR A 385 4.70 35.49 7.84
CA THR A 385 5.25 36.65 8.56
C THR A 385 6.54 37.14 7.90
N ALA A 386 6.96 38.38 8.20
CA ALA A 386 8.24 38.92 7.71
C ALA A 386 9.45 38.02 8.08
N ARG A 387 9.43 37.46 9.30
CA ARG A 387 10.43 36.49 9.77
C ARG A 387 10.44 35.21 8.94
N GLU A 388 9.27 34.69 8.58
CA GLU A 388 9.17 33.47 7.76
C GLU A 388 9.59 33.71 6.32
N ARG A 389 9.23 34.85 5.72
CA ARG A 389 9.73 35.28 4.41
C ARG A 389 11.25 35.35 4.39
N ALA A 390 11.86 36.05 5.35
CA ALA A 390 13.31 36.17 5.46
C ALA A 390 13.97 34.80 5.70
N SER A 391 13.36 33.94 6.53
CA SER A 391 13.85 32.58 6.77
C SER A 391 13.80 31.70 5.53
N PHE A 392 12.74 31.80 4.72
CA PHE A 392 12.62 31.04 3.48
C PHE A 392 13.59 31.55 2.41
N ALA A 393 13.72 32.86 2.26
CA ALA A 393 14.68 33.47 1.34
C ALA A 393 16.12 33.00 1.61
N ARG A 394 16.57 33.05 2.87
CA ARG A 394 17.90 32.53 3.26
C ARG A 394 18.04 31.03 3.01
N LEU A 395 16.98 30.25 3.20
CA LEU A 395 17.02 28.80 2.93
C LEU A 395 17.15 28.52 1.42
N MET A 396 16.47 29.31 0.58
CA MET A 396 16.56 29.20 -0.87
C MET A 396 17.95 29.60 -1.38
N GLU A 397 18.53 30.69 -0.87
CA GLU A 397 19.91 31.08 -1.20
C GLU A 397 20.90 29.95 -0.85
N ARG A 398 20.79 29.37 0.35
CA ARG A 398 21.61 28.22 0.74
C ARG A 398 21.40 27.01 -0.16
N TYR A 399 20.17 26.74 -0.58
CA TYR A 399 19.87 25.64 -1.52
C TYR A 399 20.52 25.88 -2.88
N GLU A 400 20.43 27.10 -3.41
CA GLU A 400 21.06 27.50 -4.67
C GLU A 400 22.58 27.41 -4.61
N LEU A 401 23.19 27.76 -3.47
CA LEU A 401 24.62 27.60 -3.19
C LEU A 401 25.03 26.15 -2.87
N GLY A 402 24.09 25.20 -2.75
CA GLY A 402 24.37 23.80 -2.42
C GLY A 402 24.68 23.54 -0.94
N GLN A 403 24.43 24.52 -0.08
CA GLN A 403 24.62 24.46 1.38
C GLN A 403 23.38 23.95 2.13
N ALA A 404 22.31 23.63 1.40
CA ALA A 404 21.11 22.97 1.87
C ALA A 404 20.54 22.05 0.78
N GLY A 405 19.97 20.91 1.16
CA GLY A 405 19.29 20.01 0.21
C GLY A 405 17.81 20.38 0.01
N LEU A 406 17.23 19.94 -1.11
CA LEU A 406 15.82 20.17 -1.46
C LEU A 406 14.85 19.67 -0.37
N GLY A 407 15.19 18.56 0.30
CA GLY A 407 14.39 18.06 1.42
C GLY A 407 14.25 19.05 2.59
N ALA A 408 15.24 19.91 2.85
CA ALA A 408 15.13 20.95 3.87
C ALA A 408 14.14 22.05 3.45
N VAL A 409 14.14 22.41 2.17
CA VAL A 409 13.19 23.36 1.56
C VAL A 409 11.77 22.80 1.64
N LYS A 410 11.57 21.55 1.19
CA LYS A 410 10.28 20.85 1.25
C LYS A 410 9.72 20.79 2.68
N ARG A 411 10.51 20.35 3.66
CA ARG A 411 10.09 20.34 5.09
C ARG A 411 9.70 21.73 5.61
N ARG A 412 10.38 22.79 5.16
CA ARG A 412 10.04 24.16 5.55
C ARG A 412 8.69 24.58 4.94
N LEU A 413 8.48 24.29 3.66
CA LEU A 413 7.23 24.57 2.95
C LEU A 413 6.06 23.77 3.52
N GLU A 414 6.25 22.49 3.81
CA GLU A 414 5.23 21.62 4.43
C GLU A 414 4.76 22.18 5.78
N LYS A 415 5.70 22.60 6.65
CA LYS A 415 5.37 23.23 7.93
C LYS A 415 4.56 24.52 7.77
N LEU A 416 4.87 25.33 6.76
CA LEU A 416 4.13 26.55 6.48
C LEU A 416 2.75 26.25 5.88
N ALA A 417 2.67 25.28 4.97
CA ALA A 417 1.41 24.82 4.41
C ALA A 417 0.47 24.32 5.52
N ALA A 418 0.98 23.52 6.47
CA ALA A 418 0.23 23.09 7.65
C ALA A 418 -0.18 24.25 8.56
N ARG A 419 0.75 25.17 8.86
CA ARG A 419 0.46 26.35 9.69
C ARG A 419 -0.67 27.21 9.11
N TYR A 420 -0.73 27.34 7.79
CA TYR A 420 -1.66 28.21 7.07
C TYR A 420 -2.83 27.47 6.43
N GLY A 421 -3.07 26.20 6.80
CA GLY A 421 -4.22 25.43 6.32
C GLY A 421 -4.25 25.24 4.79
N GLN A 422 -3.10 25.18 4.12
CA GLN A 422 -3.00 25.01 2.67
C GLN A 422 -3.21 23.54 2.28
N GLY A 423 -4.45 23.06 2.43
CA GLY A 423 -4.85 21.68 2.16
C GLY A 423 -4.46 21.20 0.77
N TYR A 424 -4.61 22.05 -0.26
CA TYR A 424 -4.21 21.72 -1.64
C TYR A 424 -2.75 21.25 -1.76
N LEU A 425 -1.83 21.92 -1.06
CA LEU A 425 -0.41 21.55 -1.09
C LEU A 425 -0.15 20.29 -0.26
N LEU A 426 -0.78 20.19 0.91
CA LEU A 426 -0.62 19.07 1.82
C LEU A 426 -1.13 17.75 1.24
N HIS A 427 -2.13 17.81 0.36
CA HIS A 427 -2.65 16.64 -0.37
C HIS A 427 -1.92 16.34 -1.67
N SER A 428 -0.85 17.07 -1.97
CA SER A 428 0.04 16.78 -3.10
C SER A 428 1.15 15.82 -2.69
N TYR A 429 1.70 15.10 -3.66
CA TYR A 429 2.86 14.23 -3.49
C TYR A 429 4.19 15.00 -3.42
N TYR A 430 4.17 16.34 -3.47
CA TYR A 430 5.39 17.16 -3.45
C TYR A 430 6.21 16.97 -2.18
N PHE A 431 5.56 16.69 -1.04
CA PHE A 431 6.25 16.49 0.23
C PHE A 431 6.62 15.04 0.53
N ASP A 432 6.06 14.08 -0.22
CA ASP A 432 6.26 12.65 0.01
C ASP A 432 7.24 11.99 -0.99
N LEU A 433 7.32 12.52 -2.23
CA LEU A 433 8.17 12.01 -3.33
C LEU A 433 9.49 12.78 -3.50
#